data_AF-A0A4Y2UHH6-F1
#
_entry.id   AF-A0A4Y2UHH6-F1
#
_cell.length_a   1.000
_cell.length_b   1.000
_cell.length_c   1.000
_cell.angle_alpha   90.00
_cell.angle_beta   90.00
_cell.angle_gamma   90.00
#
_symmetry.space_group_name_H-M   'P 1'
#
loop_
_entity.id
_entity.type
_entity.pdbx_description
1 polymer ?
#
loop_
_entity_poly.entity_id
_entity_poly.type
_entity_poly.pdbx_seq_one_letter_code
_entity_poly.pdbx_strand_id
1 'polypeptide(L)'
;MIREIQTLLLSHKHIHPRWLKAHVGYLGNECADQLAKEVITKGDPFFPPKPLSYLKYEIRSAALSIWQDSWDNGETGRSTHNIAPRVSNKPVGWNREELMFITGHGPFPSYLQSSNT
;
A
#
# COMPACT_ATOMS: atom_id res chain seq x y z
N MET A 1 -2.37 16.80 13.81
CA MET A 1 -2.36 15.77 14.87
C MET A 1 -1.08 14.92 14.93
N ILE A 2 -0.79 13.96 14.03
CA ILE A 2 0.41 13.09 14.18
C ILE A 2 1.72 13.89 14.20
N ARG A 3 1.86 14.87 13.29
CA ARG A 3 3.04 15.75 13.26
C ARG A 3 3.16 16.59 14.52
N GLU A 4 2.05 17.08 15.07
CA GLU A 4 2.04 17.84 16.33
C GLU A 4 2.51 16.99 17.51
N ILE A 5 2.01 15.75 17.62
CA ILE A 5 2.42 14.80 18.67
C ILE A 5 3.92 14.50 18.55
N GLN A 6 4.42 14.26 17.33
CA GLN A 6 5.85 14.05 17.08
C GLN A 6 6.68 15.26 17.50
N THR A 7 6.27 16.47 17.12
CA THR A 7 6.95 17.71 17.51
C THR A 7 6.98 17.88 19.03
N LEU A 8 5.87 17.59 19.71
CA LEU A 8 5.75 17.71 21.16
C LEU A 8 6.66 16.72 21.91
N LEU A 9 6.72 15.46 21.45
CA LEU A 9 7.61 14.46 22.03
C LEU A 9 9.09 14.81 21.80
N LEU A 10 9.43 15.35 20.62
CA LEU A 10 10.80 15.76 20.31
C LEU A 10 11.26 17.00 21.12
N SER A 11 10.34 17.90 21.47
CA SER A 11 10.66 19.08 22.28
C SER A 11 10.77 18.80 23.78
N HIS A 12 10.21 17.69 24.28
CA HIS A 12 10.20 17.33 25.70
C HIS A 12 10.98 16.03 25.98
N LYS A 13 12.30 16.17 26.17
CA LYS A 13 13.25 15.05 26.36
C LYS A 13 13.00 14.16 27.60
N HIS A 14 12.23 14.64 28.57
CA HIS A 14 11.93 13.91 29.82
C HIS A 14 10.62 13.11 29.77
N ILE A 15 9.88 13.16 28.66
CA ILE A 15 8.68 12.33 28.47
C ILE A 15 9.11 10.98 27.90
N HIS A 16 8.82 9.93 28.65
CA HIS A 16 9.12 8.55 28.25
C HIS A 16 7.82 7.78 28.05
N PRO A 17 7.39 7.54 26.79
CA PRO A 17 6.23 6.72 26.50
C PRO A 17 6.48 5.29 27.02
N ARG A 18 5.52 4.76 27.78
CA ARG A 18 5.51 3.37 28.21
C ARG A 18 4.18 2.75 27.87
N TRP A 19 4.21 1.49 27.44
CA TRP A 19 2.99 0.71 27.21
C TRP A 19 2.54 0.09 28.54
N LEU A 20 1.29 0.35 28.91
CA LEU A 20 0.64 -0.26 30.07
C LEU A 20 -0.50 -1.16 29.58
N LYS A 21 -0.67 -2.29 30.25
CA LYS A 21 -1.75 -3.22 29.93
C LYS A 21 -3.11 -2.60 30.29
N ALA A 22 -4.09 -2.72 29.39
CA ALA A 22 -5.46 -2.27 29.63
C ALA A 22 -6.22 -3.23 30.55
N HIS A 23 -7.20 -2.70 31.29
CA HIS A 23 -8.19 -3.44 32.10
C HIS A 23 -7.60 -4.38 33.17
N VAL A 24 -6.58 -3.91 33.88
CA VAL A 24 -5.92 -4.67 34.97
C VAL A 24 -5.93 -3.94 36.32
N GLY A 25 -6.78 -2.93 36.52
CA GLY A 25 -6.91 -2.22 37.81
C GLY A 25 -6.06 -0.96 37.95
N TYR A 26 -5.38 -0.49 36.90
CA TYR A 26 -4.61 0.76 36.98
C TYR A 26 -5.56 1.96 36.97
N LEU A 27 -5.79 2.55 38.14
CA LEU A 27 -6.77 3.63 38.35
C LEU A 27 -6.68 4.76 37.31
N GLY A 28 -5.48 5.26 37.02
CA GLY A 28 -5.29 6.34 36.05
C GLY A 28 -5.63 5.94 34.61
N ASN A 29 -5.33 4.69 34.22
CA ASN A 29 -5.65 4.17 32.91
C ASN A 29 -7.15 3.88 32.76
N GLU A 30 -7.78 3.35 33.81
CA GLU A 30 -9.22 3.08 33.83
C GLU A 30 -10.05 4.36 33.83
N CYS A 31 -9.63 5.37 34.58
CA CYS A 31 -10.24 6.69 34.54
C CYS A 31 -10.13 7.32 33.13
N ALA A 32 -8.95 7.25 32.51
CA ALA A 32 -8.76 7.76 31.15
C ALA A 32 -9.63 7.01 30.12
N ASP A 33 -9.74 5.68 30.21
CA ASP A 33 -10.59 4.86 29.34
C ASP A 33 -12.08 5.19 29.53
N GLN A 34 -12.52 5.34 30.78
CA GLN A 34 -13.89 5.74 31.10
C GLN A 34 -14.24 7.11 30.53
N LEU A 35 -13.35 8.10 30.71
CA LEU A 35 -13.53 9.44 30.13
C LEU A 35 -13.57 9.39 28.59
N ALA A 36 -12.69 8.61 27.96
CA ALA A 36 -12.70 8.45 26.50
C ALA A 36 -14.02 7.84 25.99
N LYS A 37 -14.56 6.83 26.68
CA LYS A 37 -15.86 6.23 26.36
C LYS A 37 -17.02 7.22 26.51
N GLU A 38 -16.99 8.05 27.55
CA GLU A 38 -17.98 9.09 27.75
C GLU A 38 -17.95 10.13 26.62
N VAL A 39 -16.77 10.51 26.15
CA VAL A 39 -16.64 11.42 25.01
C VAL A 39 -17.13 10.79 23.71
N ILE A 40 -16.88 9.50 23.47
CA ILE A 40 -17.41 8.81 22.26
C ILE A 40 -18.94 8.75 22.28
N THR A 41 -19.55 8.62 23.46
CA THR A 41 -21.02 8.50 23.60
C THR A 41 -21.75 9.84 23.64
N LYS A 42 -21.11 10.89 24.16
CA LYS A 42 -21.72 12.22 24.34
C LYS A 42 -21.17 13.29 23.39
N GLY A 43 -20.03 13.06 22.77
CA GLY A 43 -19.35 14.01 21.91
C GLY A 43 -19.90 14.01 20.49
N ASP A 44 -19.58 15.08 19.75
CA ASP A 44 -19.97 15.20 18.35
C ASP A 44 -19.28 14.13 17.51
N PRO A 45 -20.03 13.37 16.67
CA PRO A 45 -19.42 12.37 15.79
C PRO A 45 -18.40 13.01 14.85
N PHE A 46 -17.14 12.58 14.96
CA PHE A 46 -16.12 12.94 13.99
C PHE A 46 -16.28 12.08 12.74
N PHE A 47 -16.70 12.69 11.64
CA PHE A 47 -16.72 12.04 10.34
C PHE A 47 -15.41 12.37 9.61
N PRO A 48 -14.55 11.38 9.33
CA PRO A 48 -13.39 11.64 8.50
C PRO A 48 -13.87 12.16 7.13
N PRO A 49 -13.25 13.21 6.58
CA PRO A 49 -13.72 13.87 5.37
C PRO A 49 -13.75 12.94 4.15
N LYS A 50 -12.98 11.85 4.19
CA LYS A 50 -12.92 10.82 3.15
C LYS A 50 -12.98 9.44 3.80
N PRO A 51 -13.82 8.51 3.30
CA PRO A 51 -13.82 7.12 3.75
C PRO A 51 -12.46 6.44 3.52
N LEU A 52 -12.15 5.42 4.32
CA LEU A 52 -10.94 4.61 4.13
C LEU A 52 -10.90 3.93 2.75
N SER A 53 -12.06 3.54 2.22
CA SER A 53 -12.19 2.97 0.87
C SER A 53 -11.70 3.94 -0.21
N TYR A 54 -11.99 5.23 -0.06
CA TYR A 54 -11.53 6.28 -0.96
C TYR A 54 -10.01 6.43 -0.89
N LEU A 55 -9.41 6.47 0.30
CA LEU A 55 -7.95 6.55 0.44
C LEU A 55 -7.26 5.31 -0.18
N LYS A 56 -7.81 4.12 0.04
CA LYS A 56 -7.31 2.88 -0.59
C LYS A 56 -7.43 2.93 -2.11
N TYR A 57 -8.49 3.54 -2.64
CA TYR A 57 -8.67 3.74 -4.07
C TYR A 57 -7.60 4.67 -4.63
N GLU A 58 -7.38 5.85 -4.01
CA GLU A 58 -6.38 6.83 -4.45
C GLU A 58 -4.97 6.22 -4.51
N ILE A 59 -4.56 5.50 -3.45
CA ILE A 59 -3.23 4.85 -3.41
C ILE A 59 -3.09 3.82 -4.53
N ARG A 60 -4.12 2.98 -4.75
CA ARG A 60 -4.09 1.99 -5.84
C ARG A 60 -4.07 2.66 -7.21
N SER A 61 -4.82 3.74 -7.39
CA SER A 61 -4.86 4.49 -8.64
C SER A 61 -3.50 5.12 -8.94
N ALA A 62 -2.87 5.76 -7.96
CA ALA A 62 -1.54 6.35 -8.09
C ALA A 62 -0.48 5.27 -8.40
N ALA A 63 -0.51 4.14 -7.68
CA ALA A 63 0.40 3.04 -7.95
C ALA A 63 0.22 2.49 -9.37
N LEU A 64 -1.02 2.26 -9.82
CA LEU A 64 -1.28 1.81 -11.19
C LEU A 64 -0.78 2.81 -12.24
N SER A 65 -0.94 4.11 -12.00
CA SER A 65 -0.40 5.14 -12.90
C SER A 65 1.12 5.05 -13.01
N ILE A 66 1.83 4.98 -11.88
CA ILE A 66 3.30 4.87 -11.87
C ILE A 66 3.76 3.61 -12.59
N TRP A 67 3.07 2.48 -12.36
CA TRP A 67 3.38 1.23 -13.05
C TRP A 67 3.08 1.29 -14.54
N GLN A 68 1.97 1.93 -14.94
CA GLN A 68 1.63 2.13 -16.34
C GLN A 68 2.68 2.99 -17.04
N ASP A 69 3.09 4.11 -16.43
CA ASP A 69 4.14 4.98 -16.97
C ASP A 69 5.46 4.21 -17.14
N SER A 70 5.82 3.37 -16.15
CA SER A 70 7.01 2.52 -16.24
C SER A 70 6.88 1.46 -17.33
N TRP A 71 5.67 0.92 -17.54
CA TRP A 71 5.40 -0.09 -18.56
C TRP A 71 5.44 0.49 -19.97
N ASP A 72 4.90 1.69 -20.16
CA ASP A 72 4.87 2.36 -21.45
C ASP A 72 6.24 2.83 -21.89
N ASN A 73 7.05 3.35 -20.96
CA ASN A 73 8.36 3.92 -21.25
C ASN A 73 9.53 2.94 -21.05
N GLY A 74 9.26 1.73 -20.55
CA GLY A 74 10.28 0.70 -20.35
C GLY A 74 10.82 0.12 -21.66
N GLU A 75 12.14 -0.12 -21.71
CA GLU A 75 12.82 -0.72 -22.87
C GLU A 75 12.75 -2.25 -22.89
N THR A 76 12.55 -2.89 -21.74
CA THR A 76 12.48 -4.35 -21.61
C THR A 76 11.03 -4.85 -21.78
N GLY A 77 10.87 -6.11 -22.21
CA GLY A 77 9.54 -6.72 -22.30
C GLY A 77 8.61 -6.14 -23.38
N ARG A 78 9.14 -5.45 -24.40
CA ARG A 78 8.35 -4.79 -25.44
C ARG A 78 7.41 -5.71 -26.21
N SER A 79 7.81 -6.97 -26.43
CA SER A 79 6.93 -7.98 -27.04
C SER A 79 5.69 -8.24 -26.19
N THR A 80 5.86 -8.36 -24.88
CA THR A 80 4.77 -8.52 -23.92
C THR A 80 3.92 -7.26 -23.82
N HIS A 81 4.52 -6.06 -23.84
CA HIS A 81 3.78 -4.78 -23.87
C HIS A 81 2.87 -4.68 -25.08
N ASN A 82 3.35 -5.06 -26.27
CA ASN A 82 2.54 -5.01 -27.49
C ASN A 82 1.28 -5.89 -27.42
N ILE A 83 1.29 -6.96 -26.61
CA ILE A 83 0.15 -7.87 -26.43
C ILE A 83 -0.74 -7.42 -25.26
N ALA A 84 -0.12 -6.98 -24.16
CA ALA A 84 -0.80 -6.50 -22.96
C ALA A 84 -0.27 -5.11 -22.54
N PRO A 85 -0.70 -4.03 -23.22
CA PRO A 85 -0.14 -2.69 -23.00
C PRO A 85 -0.66 -2.03 -21.73
N ARG A 86 -1.72 -2.56 -21.11
CA ARG A 86 -2.34 -1.98 -19.92
C ARG A 86 -2.00 -2.77 -18.66
N VAL A 87 -1.43 -2.07 -17.69
CA VAL A 87 -1.23 -2.58 -16.34
C VAL A 87 -2.59 -2.67 -15.64
N SER A 88 -2.84 -3.81 -15.01
CA SER A 88 -4.06 -4.01 -14.23
C SER A 88 -3.82 -4.94 -13.05
N ASN A 89 -4.65 -4.84 -12.02
CA ASN A 89 -4.64 -5.77 -10.89
C ASN A 89 -5.34 -7.10 -11.19
N LYS A 90 -5.90 -7.26 -12.40
CA LYS A 90 -6.53 -8.51 -12.83
C LYS A 90 -5.54 -9.31 -13.67
N PRO A 91 -5.45 -10.63 -13.48
CA PRO A 91 -4.65 -11.46 -14.36
C PRO A 91 -5.23 -11.41 -15.78
N VAL A 92 -4.35 -11.45 -16.78
CA VAL A 92 -4.73 -11.40 -18.21
C VAL A 92 -5.44 -12.70 -18.66
N GLY A 93 -5.35 -13.77 -17.85
CA GLY A 93 -6.00 -15.05 -18.13
C GLY A 93 -5.18 -16.01 -18.96
N TRP A 94 -3.90 -15.72 -19.20
CA TRP A 94 -2.98 -16.62 -19.89
C TRP A 94 -2.68 -17.87 -19.06
N ASN A 95 -2.68 -19.01 -19.73
CA ASN A 95 -2.17 -20.25 -19.15
C ASN A 95 -0.63 -20.22 -19.06
N ARG A 96 -0.04 -21.27 -18.48
CA ARG A 96 1.41 -21.32 -18.22
C ARG A 96 2.22 -21.25 -19.50
N GLU A 97 1.79 -21.97 -20.54
CA GLU A 97 2.46 -22.09 -21.83
C GLU A 97 2.42 -20.75 -22.59
N GLU A 98 1.26 -20.10 -22.60
CA GLU A 98 1.06 -18.77 -23.18
C GLU A 98 1.91 -17.72 -22.46
N LEU A 99 1.92 -17.74 -21.13
CA LEU A 99 2.71 -16.80 -20.33
C LEU A 99 4.20 -16.98 -20.62
N MET A 100 4.67 -18.24 -20.64
CA MET A 100 6.04 -18.59 -21.02
C MET A 100 6.41 -18.09 -22.41
N PHE A 101 5.55 -18.33 -23.40
CA PHE A 101 5.77 -17.91 -24.78
C PHE A 101 5.81 -16.39 -24.92
N ILE A 102 4.83 -15.69 -24.34
CA ILE A 102 4.66 -14.23 -24.47
C ILE A 102 5.77 -13.45 -23.74
N THR A 103 6.20 -13.93 -22.57
CA THR A 103 7.28 -13.29 -21.81
C THR A 103 8.67 -13.75 -22.27
N GLY A 104 8.76 -14.67 -23.25
CA GLY A 104 10.03 -15.24 -23.70
C GLY A 104 10.74 -16.08 -22.63
N HIS A 105 10.01 -16.59 -21.64
CA HIS A 105 10.54 -17.41 -20.54
C HIS A 105 10.14 -18.87 -20.77
N GLY A 106 11.09 -19.79 -20.84
CA GLY A 106 10.80 -21.21 -21.10
C GLY A 106 11.58 -21.70 -22.32
N PRO A 107 11.63 -23.01 -22.60
CA PRO A 107 12.53 -23.67 -23.56
C PRO A 107 12.21 -23.38 -25.04
N PHE A 108 11.98 -22.12 -25.40
CA PHE A 108 11.75 -21.66 -26.77
C PHE A 108 13.06 -21.18 -27.41
N PRO A 109 13.51 -21.75 -28.56
CA PRO A 109 14.82 -21.47 -29.15
C PRO A 109 15.14 -20.01 -29.55
N SER A 110 14.23 -19.05 -29.36
CA SER A 110 14.37 -17.68 -29.85
C SER A 110 15.56 -16.92 -29.26
N TYR A 111 16.04 -17.30 -28.07
CA TYR A 111 17.24 -16.73 -27.45
C TYR A 111 18.57 -17.37 -27.91
N LEU A 112 18.54 -18.40 -28.77
CA LEU A 112 19.75 -19.03 -29.33
C LEU A 112 20.18 -18.44 -30.68
N GLN A 113 19.46 -17.46 -31.23
CA GLN A 113 19.71 -16.91 -32.57
C GLN A 113 20.67 -15.70 -32.62
N SER A 114 21.18 -15.19 -31.48
CA SER A 114 22.05 -14.00 -31.45
C SER A 114 23.54 -14.28 -31.28
N SER A 115 24.01 -15.49 -31.53
CA SER A 115 25.45 -15.83 -31.54
C SER A 115 25.92 -16.30 -32.92
N ASN A 116 25.65 -15.50 -33.95
CA ASN A 116 26.26 -15.60 -35.28
C ASN A 116 26.17 -14.26 -36.02
N THR A 117 26.98 -13.28 -35.60
CA THR A 117 27.59 -12.27 -36.50
C THR A 117 28.92 -11.83 -35.92
#